data_AF-A0A7C2NY12-F1
#
_entry.id   AF-A0A7C2NY12-F1
#
_cell.length_a   1.000
_cell.length_b   1.000
_cell.length_c   1.000
_cell.angle_alpha   90.00
_cell.angle_beta   90.00
_cell.angle_gamma   90.00
#
_symmetry.space_group_name_H-M   'P 1'
#
loop_
_entity.id
_entity.type
_entity.pdbx_description
1 polymer ?
#
loop_
_entity_poly.entity_id
_entity_poly.type
_entity_poly.pdbx_seq_one_letter_code
_entity_poly.pdbx_strand_id
1 'polypeptide(L)'
;MALITRMSRLLTADLHAVLDRIEEPEVLLKHAVREMEEELARGEQRARAIEHEHDALGGRLRKTAALKAEIEAELEVCFTSGNDELARKVVRRKLETERLERHIGERRAALAKDLAALRASLDEQRE
;
A
#
# COMPACT_ATOMS: atom_id res chain seq x y z
N MET A 1 -12.01 10.11 15.05
CA MET A 1 -13.00 11.09 15.53
C MET A 1 -12.78 11.46 17.00
N ALA A 2 -11.67 11.06 17.64
CA ALA A 2 -11.43 11.40 19.04
C ALA A 2 -10.44 12.58 19.17
N LEU A 3 -9.20 12.55 18.64
CA LEU A 3 -8.28 13.70 18.73
C LEU A 3 -8.77 14.89 17.97
N ILE A 4 -9.14 14.80 16.69
CA ILE A 4 -9.50 16.00 15.90
C ILE A 4 -10.65 16.77 16.58
N THR A 5 -11.68 16.04 17.02
CA THR A 5 -12.84 16.61 17.70
C THR A 5 -12.51 17.08 19.13
N ARG A 6 -11.57 16.41 19.81
CA ARG A 6 -11.10 16.79 21.16
C ARG A 6 -10.16 17.99 21.12
N MET A 7 -9.28 18.08 20.12
CA MET A 7 -8.43 19.23 19.83
C MET A 7 -9.30 20.44 19.47
N SER A 8 -10.31 20.25 18.62
CA SER A 8 -11.29 21.31 18.33
C SER A 8 -11.98 21.79 19.62
N ARG A 9 -12.49 20.87 20.46
CA ARG A 9 -13.10 21.23 21.76
C ARG A 9 -12.14 21.91 22.73
N LEU A 10 -10.91 21.41 22.85
CA LEU A 10 -9.87 21.98 23.72
C LEU A 10 -9.51 23.39 23.27
N LEU A 11 -9.31 23.59 21.97
CA LEU A 11 -9.06 24.90 21.40
C LEU A 11 -10.24 25.83 21.68
N THR A 12 -11.50 25.44 21.39
CA THR A 12 -12.67 26.28 21.71
C THR A 12 -12.78 26.61 23.21
N ALA A 13 -12.39 25.69 24.10
CA ALA A 13 -12.43 25.89 25.55
C ALA A 13 -11.33 26.86 26.04
N ASP A 14 -10.09 26.71 25.58
CA ASP A 14 -8.97 27.60 25.93
C ASP A 14 -9.00 28.94 25.16
N LEU A 15 -9.70 29.00 24.04
CA LEU A 15 -9.80 30.20 23.21
C LEU A 15 -10.52 31.36 23.91
N HIS A 16 -11.33 31.12 24.94
CA HIS A 16 -12.00 32.18 25.71
C HIS A 16 -11.03 33.21 26.31
N ALA A 17 -9.74 32.87 26.48
CA ALA A 17 -8.71 33.78 26.98
C ALA A 17 -7.89 34.49 25.88
N VAL A 18 -7.93 34.01 24.62
CA VAL A 18 -7.16 34.55 23.47
C VAL A 18 -8.06 35.27 22.45
N LEU A 19 -9.38 35.04 22.55
CA LEU A 19 -10.46 35.58 21.71
C LEU A 19 -10.53 37.11 21.64
N ASP A 20 -10.01 37.84 22.63
CA ASP A 20 -10.05 39.32 22.64
C ASP A 20 -9.21 40.00 21.53
N ARG A 21 -8.39 39.23 20.79
CA ARG A 21 -7.48 39.76 19.74
C ARG A 21 -7.72 39.23 18.32
N ILE A 22 -8.70 38.34 18.12
CA ILE A 22 -8.96 37.72 16.82
C ILE A 22 -10.42 37.96 16.45
N GLU A 23 -10.67 38.55 15.28
CA GLU A 23 -12.01 38.99 14.85
C GLU A 23 -12.99 37.81 14.65
N GLU A 24 -12.54 36.60 14.26
CA GLU A 24 -13.42 35.43 14.04
C GLU A 24 -12.73 34.05 14.23
N PRO A 25 -12.27 33.67 15.43
CA PRO A 25 -11.48 32.46 15.59
C PRO A 25 -12.27 31.14 15.53
N GLU A 26 -13.60 31.17 15.75
CA GLU A 26 -14.43 29.99 15.49
C GLU A 26 -14.39 29.56 14.02
N VAL A 27 -14.37 30.53 13.10
CA VAL A 27 -14.37 30.27 11.65
C VAL A 27 -13.04 29.65 11.24
N LEU A 28 -11.93 30.18 11.75
CA LEU A 28 -10.58 29.63 11.52
C LEU A 28 -10.46 28.20 12.05
N LEU A 29 -11.00 27.91 13.23
CA LEU A 29 -10.97 26.56 13.79
C LEU A 29 -11.82 25.58 12.97
N LYS A 30 -13.02 26.00 12.54
CA LYS A 30 -13.88 25.18 11.65
C LYS A 30 -13.20 24.89 10.32
N HIS A 31 -12.49 25.88 9.76
CA HIS A 31 -11.70 25.70 8.54
C HIS A 31 -10.56 24.69 8.75
N ALA A 32 -9.77 24.85 9.81
CA ALA A 32 -8.65 23.96 10.12
C ALA A 32 -9.12 22.50 10.33
N VAL A 33 -10.23 22.30 11.06
CA VAL A 33 -10.83 20.97 11.23
C VAL A 33 -11.25 20.38 9.89
N ARG A 34 -11.89 21.17 9.03
CA ARG A 34 -12.29 20.72 7.70
C ARG A 34 -11.09 20.34 6.83
N GLU A 35 -10.02 21.14 6.83
CA GLU A 35 -8.78 20.80 6.11
C GLU A 35 -8.17 19.49 6.62
N MET A 36 -8.17 19.26 7.94
CA MET A 36 -7.71 18.01 8.54
C MET A 36 -8.57 16.81 8.11
N GLU A 37 -9.89 16.95 8.07
CA GLU A 37 -10.82 15.91 7.59
C GLU A 37 -10.60 15.60 6.10
N GLU A 38 -10.40 16.63 5.27
CA GLU A 38 -10.10 16.47 3.85
C GLU A 38 -8.76 15.75 3.62
N GLU A 39 -7.73 16.08 4.40
CA GLU A 39 -6.43 15.38 4.35
C GLU A 39 -6.52 13.94 4.81
N LEU A 40 -7.32 13.65 5.84
CA LEU A 40 -7.60 12.28 6.28
C LEU A 40 -8.29 11.48 5.16
N ALA A 41 -9.32 12.05 4.54
CA ALA A 41 -10.02 11.42 3.43
C ALA A 41 -9.10 11.15 2.22
N ARG A 42 -8.21 12.09 1.88
CA ARG A 42 -7.17 11.91 0.84
C ARG A 42 -6.18 10.81 1.23
N GLY A 43 -5.80 10.73 2.51
CA GLY A 43 -4.97 9.67 3.05
C GLY A 43 -5.61 8.28 2.89
N GLU A 44 -6.89 8.14 3.24
CA GLU A 44 -7.64 6.90 3.06
C GLU A 44 -7.76 6.48 1.60
N GLN A 45 -8.02 7.44 0.69
CA GLN A 45 -8.07 7.16 -0.74
C GLN A 45 -6.72 6.64 -1.26
N ARG A 46 -5.61 7.25 -0.83
CA ARG A 46 -4.25 6.78 -1.15
C ARG A 46 -4.01 5.37 -0.63
N ALA A 47 -4.42 5.06 0.60
CA ALA A 47 -4.30 3.72 1.17
C ALA A 47 -5.06 2.68 0.35
N ARG A 48 -6.29 3.00 -0.08
CA ARG A 48 -7.09 2.10 -0.96
C ARG A 48 -6.43 1.87 -2.32
N ALA A 49 -5.81 2.91 -2.90
CA ALA A 49 -5.10 2.78 -4.17
C ALA A 49 -3.87 1.86 -4.05
N ILE A 50 -3.08 2.02 -2.98
CA ILE A 50 -1.93 1.16 -2.68
C ILE A 50 -2.38 -0.30 -2.45
N GLU A 51 -3.47 -0.50 -1.71
CA GLU A 51 -4.04 -1.83 -1.46
C GLU A 51 -4.48 -2.51 -2.76
N HIS A 52 -5.13 -1.77 -3.66
CA HIS A 52 -5.49 -2.29 -4.97
C HIS A 52 -4.27 -2.67 -5.82
N GLU A 53 -3.21 -1.86 -5.84
CA GLU A 53 -1.95 -2.19 -6.53
C GLU A 53 -1.30 -3.44 -5.91
N HIS A 54 -1.24 -3.52 -4.59
CA HIS A 54 -0.71 -4.66 -3.85
C HIS A 54 -1.45 -5.96 -4.21
N ASP A 55 -2.78 -5.93 -4.28
CA ASP A 55 -3.60 -7.08 -4.60
C ASP A 55 -3.47 -7.50 -6.07
N ALA A 56 -3.39 -6.52 -6.98
CA ALA A 56 -3.12 -6.78 -8.39
C ALA A 56 -1.76 -7.47 -8.57
N LEU A 57 -0.70 -7.03 -7.87
CA LEU A 57 0.59 -7.69 -7.86
C LEU A 57 0.52 -9.09 -7.22
N GLY A 58 -0.29 -9.29 -6.18
CA GLY A 58 -0.55 -10.60 -5.60
C GLY A 58 -1.24 -11.56 -6.59
N GLY A 59 -2.15 -11.05 -7.42
CA GLY A 59 -2.72 -11.80 -8.55
C GLY A 59 -1.68 -12.18 -9.59
N ARG A 60 -0.77 -11.25 -9.95
CA ARG A 60 0.32 -11.51 -10.90
C ARG A 60 1.31 -12.56 -10.38
N LEU A 61 1.71 -12.48 -9.10
CA LEU A 61 2.57 -13.49 -8.47
C LEU A 61 1.98 -14.90 -8.57
N ARG A 62 0.68 -15.06 -8.28
CA ARG A 62 0.00 -16.35 -8.40
C ARG A 62 0.06 -16.91 -9.83
N LYS A 63 -0.14 -16.06 -10.84
CA LYS A 63 -0.01 -16.46 -12.25
C LYS A 63 1.43 -16.85 -12.60
N THR A 64 2.41 -16.06 -12.16
CA THR A 64 3.84 -16.36 -12.39
C THR A 64 4.27 -17.66 -11.70
N ALA A 65 3.79 -17.93 -10.49
CA ALA A 65 4.04 -19.18 -9.77
C ALA A 65 3.42 -20.40 -10.50
N ALA A 66 2.21 -20.26 -11.04
CA ALA A 66 1.59 -21.32 -11.84
C ALA A 66 2.41 -21.61 -13.12
N LEU A 67 2.81 -20.57 -13.86
CA LEU A 67 3.68 -20.72 -15.02
C LEU A 67 5.01 -21.38 -14.67
N LYS A 68 5.60 -21.03 -13.52
CA LYS A 68 6.82 -21.67 -13.04
C LYS A 68 6.63 -23.17 -12.80
N ALA A 69 5.52 -23.57 -12.19
CA ALA A 69 5.19 -24.99 -11.97
C ALA A 69 5.03 -25.75 -13.30
N GLU A 70 4.39 -25.14 -14.31
CA GLU A 70 4.29 -25.72 -15.66
C GLU A 70 5.68 -25.90 -16.31
N ILE A 71 6.55 -24.89 -16.18
CA ILE A 71 7.93 -24.94 -16.67
C ILE A 71 8.73 -26.05 -15.98
N GLU A 72 8.52 -26.26 -14.68
CA GLU A 72 9.17 -27.33 -13.92
C GLU A 72 8.72 -28.71 -14.38
N ALA A 73 7.43 -28.91 -14.63
CA ALA A 73 6.91 -30.14 -15.22
C ALA A 73 7.49 -30.40 -16.63
N GLU A 74 7.59 -29.36 -17.47
CA GLU A 74 8.19 -29.47 -18.81
C GLU A 74 9.68 -29.84 -18.71
N LEU A 75 10.42 -29.32 -17.72
CA LEU A 75 11.81 -29.69 -17.49
C LEU A 75 11.97 -31.17 -17.14
N GLU A 76 11.08 -31.70 -16.31
CA GLU A 76 11.08 -33.12 -15.95
C GLU A 76 10.91 -34.02 -17.18
N VAL A 77 10.04 -33.63 -18.12
CA VAL A 77 9.87 -34.31 -19.42
C VAL A 77 11.13 -34.17 -20.30
N CYS A 78 11.78 -33.00 -20.31
CA CYS A 78 13.00 -32.79 -21.07
C CYS A 78 14.16 -33.67 -20.56
N PHE A 79 14.29 -33.80 -19.24
CA PHE A 79 15.32 -34.65 -18.64
C PHE A 79 15.05 -36.14 -18.85
N THR A 80 13.81 -36.59 -18.72
CA THR A 80 13.44 -37.99 -18.98
C THR A 80 13.61 -38.38 -20.45
N SER A 81 13.42 -37.44 -21.38
CA SER A 81 13.64 -37.65 -22.82
C SER A 81 15.10 -37.43 -23.26
N GLY A 82 16.00 -37.02 -22.36
CA GLY A 82 17.42 -36.79 -22.65
C GLY A 82 17.69 -35.64 -23.64
N ASN A 83 16.73 -34.72 -23.82
CA ASN A 83 16.85 -33.63 -24.77
C ASN A 83 17.47 -32.38 -24.13
N ASP A 84 18.80 -32.39 -24.01
CA ASP A 84 19.57 -31.34 -23.34
C ASP A 84 19.43 -29.95 -23.98
N GLU A 85 19.26 -29.87 -25.29
CA GLU A 85 19.06 -28.59 -25.97
C GLU A 85 17.73 -27.94 -25.59
N LEU A 86 16.67 -28.74 -25.54
CA LEU A 86 15.36 -28.28 -25.10
C LEU A 86 15.40 -27.95 -23.61
N ALA A 87 16.00 -28.80 -22.77
CA ALA A 87 16.16 -28.56 -21.34
C ALA A 87 16.86 -27.20 -21.08
N ARG A 88 17.95 -26.89 -21.79
CA ARG A 88 18.64 -25.59 -21.67
C ARG A 88 17.73 -24.39 -21.96
N LYS A 89 16.85 -24.49 -22.96
CA LYS A 89 15.88 -23.43 -23.29
C LYS A 89 14.84 -23.27 -22.18
N VAL A 90 14.31 -24.38 -21.68
CA VAL A 90 13.29 -24.36 -20.62
C VAL A 90 13.89 -23.86 -19.29
N VAL A 91 15.13 -24.22 -18.95
CA VAL A 91 15.87 -23.67 -17.79
C VAL A 91 16.01 -22.15 -17.92
N ARG A 92 16.35 -21.64 -19.10
CA ARG A 92 16.46 -20.18 -19.31
C ARG A 92 15.12 -19.49 -19.04
N ARG A 93 14.03 -20.03 -19.57
CA ARG A 93 12.66 -19.52 -19.33
C ARG A 93 12.29 -19.59 -17.84
N LYS A 94 12.69 -20.65 -17.12
CA LYS A 94 12.52 -20.76 -15.66
C LYS A 94 13.21 -19.61 -14.94
N LEU A 95 14.51 -19.39 -15.22
CA LEU A 95 15.30 -18.35 -14.57
C LEU A 95 14.75 -16.94 -14.85
N GLU A 96 14.25 -16.68 -16.05
CA GLU A 96 13.57 -15.42 -16.40
C GLU A 96 12.27 -15.25 -15.60
N THR A 97 11.48 -16.32 -15.48
CA THR A 97 10.22 -16.33 -14.72
C THR A 97 10.50 -16.09 -13.22
N GLU A 98 11.53 -16.71 -12.65
CA GLU A 98 11.95 -16.52 -11.26
C GLU A 98 12.48 -15.10 -10.99
N ARG A 99 13.17 -14.49 -11.96
CA ARG A 99 13.59 -13.08 -11.84
C ARG A 99 12.38 -12.15 -11.82
N LEU A 100 11.41 -12.39 -12.69
CA LEU A 100 10.16 -11.63 -12.71
C LEU A 100 9.38 -11.80 -11.41
N GLU A 101 9.25 -13.04 -10.92
CA GLU A 101 8.60 -13.36 -9.65
C GLU A 101 9.23 -12.59 -8.48
N ARG A 102 10.57 -12.62 -8.37
CA ARG A 102 11.30 -11.85 -7.35
C ARG A 102 11.03 -10.36 -7.44
N HIS A 103 11.12 -9.78 -8.64
CA HIS A 103 10.88 -8.35 -8.83
C HIS A 103 9.45 -7.93 -8.42
N ILE A 104 8.44 -8.71 -8.80
CA ILE A 104 7.05 -8.46 -8.40
C ILE A 104 6.89 -8.64 -6.88
N GLY A 105 7.54 -9.65 -6.30
CA GLY A 105 7.54 -9.91 -4.85
C GLY A 105 8.14 -8.76 -4.05
N GLU A 106 9.29 -8.25 -4.45
CA GLU A 106 9.95 -7.09 -3.83
C GLU A 106 9.08 -5.84 -3.91
N ARG A 107 8.50 -5.55 -5.08
CA ARG A 107 7.59 -4.41 -5.25
C ARG A 107 6.36 -4.54 -4.34
N ARG A 108 5.75 -5.72 -4.28
CA ARG A 108 4.59 -5.98 -3.42
C ARG A 108 4.93 -5.82 -1.94
N ALA A 109 6.10 -6.31 -1.51
CA ALA A 109 6.56 -6.15 -0.13
C ALA A 109 6.81 -4.69 0.24
N ALA A 110 7.36 -3.89 -0.68
CA ALA A 110 7.53 -2.45 -0.49
C ALA A 110 6.17 -1.76 -0.30
N LEU A 111 5.19 -2.02 -1.18
CA LEU A 111 3.84 -1.47 -1.03
C LEU A 111 3.15 -1.89 0.26
N ALA A 112 3.35 -3.12 0.72
CA ALA A 112 2.79 -3.58 1.99
C ALA A 112 3.37 -2.79 3.18
N LYS A 113 4.67 -2.48 3.14
CA LYS A 113 5.32 -1.62 4.15
C LYS A 113 4.78 -0.19 4.10
N ASP A 114 4.65 0.38 2.91
CA ASP A 114 4.12 1.74 2.72
C ASP A 114 2.67 1.85 3.18
N LEU A 115 1.84 0.83 2.87
CA LEU A 115 0.46 0.72 3.33
C LEU A 115 0.38 0.66 4.86
N ALA A 116 1.24 -0.14 5.50
CA ALA A 116 1.26 -0.27 6.95
C ALA A 116 1.64 1.05 7.63
N ALA A 117 2.66 1.75 7.11
CA ALA A 117 3.08 3.05 7.63
C ALA A 117 1.99 4.12 7.43
N LEU A 118 1.35 4.14 6.25
CA LEU A 118 0.26 5.07 5.98
C LEU A 118 -0.95 4.81 6.88
N ARG A 119 -1.35 3.55 7.09
CA ARG A 119 -2.45 3.20 7.99
C ARG A 119 -2.16 3.61 9.43
N ALA A 120 -0.95 3.34 9.93
CA ALA A 120 -0.55 3.78 11.27
C ALA A 120 -0.67 5.30 11.43
N SER A 121 -0.18 6.08 10.45
CA SER A 121 -0.31 7.53 10.47
C SER A 121 -1.76 8.02 10.43
N LEU A 122 -2.63 7.35 9.65
CA LEU A 122 -4.06 7.70 9.60
C LEU A 122 -4.76 7.36 10.92
N ASP A 123 -4.38 6.28 11.58
CA ASP A 123 -4.94 5.89 12.86
C ASP A 123 -4.50 6.85 13.98
N GLU A 124 -3.23 7.29 13.99
CA GLU A 124 -2.74 8.36 14.89
C GLU A 124 -3.49 9.68 14.69
N GLN A 125 -3.88 10.01 13.46
CA GLN A 125 -4.69 11.21 13.15
C GLN A 125 -6.16 11.06 13.56
N ARG A 126 -6.64 9.83 13.77
CA ARG A 126 -8.06 9.51 14.06
C ARG A 126 -8.35 9.31 15.54
N GLU A 127 -7.44 8.65 16.27
CA GLU A 127 -7.42 8.58 17.74
C GLU A 127 -7.51 9.98 18.34
#